data_AF-A0A3L6JH79-F1
#
_entry.id   AF-A0A3L6JH79-F1
#
_cell.length_a   1.000
_cell.length_b   1.000
_cell.length_c   1.000
_cell.angle_alpha   90.00
_cell.angle_beta   90.00
_cell.angle_gamma   90.00
#
_symmetry.space_group_name_H-M   'P 1'
#
loop_
_entity.id
_entity.type
_entity.pdbx_description
1 polymer ?
#
loop_
_entity_poly.entity_id
_entity_poly.type
_entity_poly.pdbx_seq_one_letter_code
_entity_poly.pdbx_strand_id
1 'polypeptide(L)'
;MEDRSASAGSRSSSDVTHLFKCIACGKYTLHDKTCPICGGRVKDPQPARFSIEDKYGDYRRRAKRSSRRVATETGIETRES
;
A
#
# COMPACT_ATOMS: atom_id res chain seq x y z
N MET A 1 -30.10 9.55 -46.84
CA MET A 1 -28.90 10.33 -46.50
C MET A 1 -29.00 10.74 -45.04
N GLU A 2 -28.83 9.79 -44.11
CA GLU A 2 -28.61 10.11 -42.70
C GLU A 2 -27.52 9.16 -42.20
N ASP A 3 -26.30 9.54 -42.54
CA ASP A 3 -25.07 8.99 -41.99
C ASP A 3 -25.02 9.31 -40.50
N ARG A 4 -25.61 8.45 -39.66
CA ARG A 4 -25.48 8.52 -38.21
C ARG A 4 -24.23 7.76 -37.77
N SER A 5 -23.16 8.54 -37.70
CA SER A 5 -21.82 8.22 -37.27
C SER A 5 -21.79 7.30 -36.04
N ALA A 6 -21.15 6.14 -36.17
CA ALA A 6 -20.86 5.25 -35.05
C ALA A 6 -19.86 5.92 -34.10
N SER A 7 -20.34 6.40 -32.95
CA SER A 7 -19.50 6.86 -31.85
C SER A 7 -18.79 5.66 -31.22
N ALA A 8 -17.52 5.47 -31.60
CA ALA A 8 -16.63 4.46 -31.04
C ALA A 8 -16.45 4.70 -29.53
N GLY A 9 -17.01 3.80 -28.71
CA GLY A 9 -16.74 3.78 -27.27
C GLY A 9 -15.26 3.52 -27.01
N SER A 10 -14.55 4.54 -26.53
CA SER A 10 -13.16 4.45 -26.10
C SER A 10 -13.07 3.55 -24.86
N ARG A 11 -12.81 2.25 -25.05
CA ARG A 11 -12.49 1.34 -23.96
C ARG A 11 -11.15 1.76 -23.34
N SER A 12 -11.19 2.47 -22.22
CA SER A 12 -10.01 2.80 -21.43
C SER A 12 -9.35 1.50 -20.94
N SER A 13 -8.09 1.28 -21.32
CA SER A 13 -7.34 0.03 -21.15
C SER A 13 -6.93 -0.31 -19.71
N SER A 14 -7.63 0.18 -18.69
CA SER A 14 -7.15 0.26 -17.31
C SER A 14 -8.04 -0.46 -16.28
N ASP A 15 -8.64 -1.60 -16.64
CA ASP A 15 -9.37 -2.44 -15.69
C ASP A 15 -8.44 -3.52 -15.10
N VAL A 16 -7.41 -3.07 -14.36
CA VAL A 16 -6.66 -3.95 -13.45
C VAL A 16 -7.32 -3.85 -12.08
N THR A 17 -8.00 -4.92 -11.68
CA THR A 17 -8.62 -5.00 -10.35
C THR A 17 -7.53 -5.02 -9.28
N HIS A 18 -7.30 -3.87 -8.64
CA HIS A 18 -6.30 -3.71 -7.59
C HIS A 18 -6.94 -3.92 -6.21
N LEU A 19 -6.46 -4.92 -5.48
CA LEU A 19 -6.96 -5.25 -4.15
C LEU A 19 -6.20 -4.45 -3.08
N PHE A 20 -6.91 -3.84 -2.15
CA PHE A 20 -6.31 -3.10 -1.04
C PHE A 20 -6.70 -3.70 0.32
N LYS A 21 -5.85 -3.55 1.34
CA LYS A 21 -6.10 -4.00 2.71
C LYS A 21 -6.09 -2.85 3.69
N CYS A 22 -7.14 -2.75 4.52
CA CYS A 22 -7.20 -1.73 5.56
C CYS A 22 -6.18 -2.00 6.68
N ILE A 23 -5.45 -0.96 7.10
CA ILE A 23 -4.47 -1.06 8.19
C ILE A 23 -5.16 -1.11 9.56
N ALA A 24 -6.33 -0.46 9.71
CA ALA A 24 -7.04 -0.37 10.98
C ALA A 24 -7.87 -1.63 11.30
N CYS A 25 -8.69 -2.10 10.36
CA CYS A 25 -9.60 -3.24 10.59
C CYS A 25 -9.19 -4.55 9.91
N GLY A 26 -8.16 -4.53 9.04
CA GLY A 26 -7.65 -5.72 8.36
C GLY A 26 -8.52 -6.27 7.22
N LYS A 27 -9.69 -5.68 6.94
CA LYS A 27 -10.57 -6.10 5.84
C LYS A 27 -10.03 -5.66 4.47
N TYR A 28 -10.30 -6.46 3.45
CA TYR A 28 -9.95 -6.13 2.07
C TYR A 28 -11.02 -5.26 1.41
N THR A 29 -10.61 -4.41 0.47
CA THR A 29 -11.49 -3.52 -0.28
C THR A 29 -10.92 -3.26 -1.68
N LEU A 30 -11.79 -2.90 -2.60
CA LEU A 30 -11.43 -2.44 -3.95
C LEU A 30 -11.29 -0.91 -4.01
N HIS A 31 -11.63 -0.21 -2.93
CA HIS A 31 -11.45 1.23 -2.84
C HIS A 31 -10.00 1.58 -2.51
N ASP A 32 -9.45 2.50 -3.29
CA ASP A 32 -8.07 2.99 -3.21
C ASP A 32 -7.85 3.98 -2.05
N LYS A 33 -8.83 4.83 -1.77
CA LYS A 33 -8.67 5.97 -0.84
C LYS A 33 -8.93 5.62 0.62
N THR A 34 -10.04 4.97 0.92
CA THR A 34 -10.54 4.80 2.30
C THR A 34 -11.28 3.49 2.50
N CYS A 35 -11.14 2.90 3.68
CA CYS A 35 -11.93 1.72 4.03
C CYS A 35 -13.40 2.10 4.23
N PRO A 36 -14.35 1.45 3.53
CA PRO A 36 -15.79 1.77 3.66
C PRO A 36 -16.39 1.39 5.02
N ILE A 37 -15.67 0.60 5.83
CA ILE A 37 -16.19 0.03 7.08
C ILE A 37 -15.75 0.86 8.29
N CYS A 38 -14.53 1.40 8.27
CA CYS A 38 -13.96 2.11 9.42
C CYS A 38 -13.36 3.48 9.08
N GLY A 39 -13.35 3.89 7.81
CA GLY A 39 -12.71 5.13 7.36
C GLY A 39 -11.17 5.13 7.43
N GLY A 40 -10.54 4.03 7.86
CA GLY A 40 -9.10 3.92 8.00
C GLY A 40 -8.35 3.90 6.66
N ARG A 41 -7.06 4.26 6.70
CA ARG A 41 -6.15 4.21 5.56
C ARG A 41 -5.98 2.77 5.04
N VAL A 42 -5.93 2.66 3.72
CA VAL A 42 -5.78 1.40 3.02
C VAL A 42 -4.38 1.32 2.41
N LYS A 43 -3.81 0.12 2.30
CA LYS A 43 -2.52 -0.13 1.67
C LYS A 43 -2.61 -1.26 0.66
N ASP A 44 -1.70 -1.26 -0.29
CA ASP A 44 -1.49 -2.41 -1.17
C ASP A 44 -0.97 -3.61 -0.34
N PRO A 45 -1.68 -4.75 -0.32
CA PRO A 45 -1.23 -5.96 0.35
C PRO A 45 -0.14 -6.70 -0.43
N GLN A 46 0.05 -6.40 -1.72
CA GLN A 46 1.01 -7.11 -2.55
C GLN A 46 2.44 -6.82 -2.05
N PRO A 47 3.25 -7.88 -1.84
CA PRO A 47 4.63 -7.68 -1.44
C PRO A 47 5.43 -7.00 -2.56
N ALA A 48 6.48 -6.29 -2.17
CA ALA A 48 7.45 -5.78 -3.13
C ALA A 48 8.03 -6.93 -3.99
N ARG A 49 8.27 -6.65 -5.28
CA ARG A 49 8.82 -7.64 -6.21
C ARG A 49 10.20 -8.11 -5.76
N PHE A 50 10.43 -9.42 -5.83
CA PHE A 50 11.73 -10.01 -5.55
C PHE A 50 12.71 -9.79 -6.72
N SER A 51 13.98 -9.53 -6.41
CA SER A 51 15.08 -9.45 -7.36
C SER A 51 16.29 -10.14 -6.76
N ILE A 52 16.98 -10.95 -7.58
CA ILE A 52 18.20 -11.66 -7.16
C ILE A 52 19.35 -10.68 -6.91
N GLU A 53 19.47 -9.63 -7.74
CA GLU A 53 20.55 -8.65 -7.65
C GLU A 53 20.42 -7.71 -6.43
N ASP A 54 19.18 -7.39 -6.02
CA ASP A 54 18.84 -6.58 -4.84
C ASP A 54 19.86 -5.47 -4.47
N LYS A 55 20.04 -4.49 -5.38
CA LYS A 55 21.01 -3.38 -5.22
C LYS A 55 20.90 -2.61 -3.90
N TYR A 56 19.71 -2.56 -3.31
CA TYR A 56 19.44 -1.83 -2.06
C TYR A 56 19.35 -2.73 -0.82
N GLY A 57 19.77 -3.99 -0.92
CA GLY A 57 19.70 -4.98 0.16
C GLY A 57 20.36 -4.51 1.46
N ASP A 58 21.58 -3.98 1.36
CA ASP A 58 22.35 -3.56 2.54
C ASP A 58 21.75 -2.36 3.25
N TYR A 59 21.25 -1.39 2.50
CA TYR A 59 20.53 -0.24 3.06
C TYR A 59 19.25 -0.69 3.77
N ARG A 60 18.47 -1.58 3.13
CA ARG A 60 17.24 -2.11 3.71
C ARG A 60 17.49 -2.91 5.00
N ARG A 61 18.55 -3.72 5.05
CA ARG A 61 18.95 -4.47 6.26
C ARG A 61 19.39 -3.52 7.39
N ARG A 62 20.19 -2.51 7.08
CA ARG A 62 20.62 -1.49 8.06
C ARG A 62 19.43 -0.72 8.64
N ALA A 63 18.51 -0.27 7.80
CA ALA A 63 17.30 0.44 8.24
C ALA A 63 16.39 -0.43 9.14
N LYS A 64 16.23 -1.72 8.83
CA LYS A 64 15.50 -2.65 9.71
C LYS A 64 16.20 -2.88 11.05
N ARG A 65 17.54 -2.85 11.07
CA ARG A 65 18.30 -2.97 12.32
C ARG A 65 18.20 -1.71 13.16
N SER A 66 18.28 -0.52 12.55
CA SER A 66 18.13 0.74 13.28
C SER A 66 16.73 0.88 13.84
N SER A 67 15.67 0.59 13.07
CA SER A 67 14.30 0.67 13.59
C SER A 67 14.06 -0.30 14.77
N ARG A 68 14.70 -1.47 14.76
CA ARG A 68 14.67 -2.41 15.89
C ARG A 68 15.45 -1.89 17.11
N ARG A 69 16.61 -1.25 16.93
CA ARG A 69 17.38 -0.64 18.02
C ARG A 69 16.67 0.56 18.64
N VAL A 70 16.09 1.42 17.80
CA VAL A 70 15.27 2.54 18.26
C VAL A 70 14.12 2.03 19.12
N ALA A 71 13.44 0.94 18.72
CA ALA A 71 12.37 0.36 19.54
C ALA A 71 12.82 -0.10 20.94
N THR A 72 14.09 -0.50 21.12
CA THR A 72 14.65 -0.84 22.43
C THR A 72 15.12 0.38 23.22
N GLU A 73 15.55 1.43 22.52
CA GLU A 73 16.06 2.67 23.13
C GLU A 73 14.91 3.63 23.53
N THR A 74 13.78 3.61 22.81
CA THR A 74 12.60 4.43 23.09
C THR A 74 11.64 3.76 24.09
N GLY A 75 12.09 2.76 24.84
CA GLY A 75 11.39 2.21 26.00
C GLY A 75 11.39 3.20 27.16
N ILE A 76 10.71 4.33 26.97
CA ILE A 76 10.02 5.17 27.98
C ILE A 76 10.63 5.07 29.40
N GLU A 77 11.59 5.95 29.72
CA GLU A 77 11.75 6.40 31.11
C GLU A 77 10.57 7.33 31.46
N THR A 78 9.38 6.78 31.69
CA THR A 78 8.41 7.45 32.57
C THR A 78 8.93 7.23 33.98
N ARG A 79 9.91 8.04 34.37
CA ARG A 79 10.27 8.19 35.77
C ARG A 79 9.08 8.84 36.45
N GLU A 80 8.38 8.05 37.24
CA GLU A 80 7.35 8.49 38.18
C GLU A 80 7.85 9.73 38.94
N SER A 81 7.03 10.78 39.00
CA SER A 81 7.15 11.92 39.90
C SER A 81 5.77 12.51 40.13
#